data_AF-A0A7U9HTM5-F1
#
_entry.id   AF-A0A7U9HTM5-F1
#
_cell.length_a   1.000
_cell.length_b   1.000
_cell.length_c   1.000
_cell.angle_alpha   90.00
_cell.angle_beta   90.00
_cell.angle_gamma   90.00
#
_symmetry.space_group_name_H-M   'P 1'
#
loop_
_entity.id
_entity.type
_entity.pdbx_description
1 polymer ?
#
loop_
_entity_poly.entity_id
_entity_poly.type
_entity_poly.pdbx_seq_one_letter_code
_entity_poly.pdbx_strand_id
1 'polypeptide(L)'
;MVLIGVLIVIIGFIVRINPLLVVTAAGLATGLLAHQSLYDIIEQFGTAFTTNRYMAVFIATLPVIGILERFGLREQAESVVAKIKAATTGRILTAYLIIREAAAAAGLTSIGGHAQMVRPLVAPMAEGAAEAKYGKLPDHVRDDIRAHSAAVDNI
;
A
#
# COMPACT_ATOMS: atom_id res chain seq x y z
N MET A 1 32.37 6.26 15.24
CA MET A 1 31.66 7.55 15.32
C MET A 1 30.26 7.53 14.68
N VAL A 2 30.00 6.76 13.62
CA VAL A 2 28.67 6.66 12.96
C VAL A 2 27.55 6.11 13.88
N LEU A 3 27.91 5.35 14.92
CA LEU A 3 26.97 4.71 15.85
C LEU A 3 26.20 5.69 16.76
N ILE A 4 26.71 6.91 16.98
CA ILE A 4 26.04 7.90 17.83
C ILE A 4 24.71 8.35 17.22
N GLY A 5 24.66 8.53 15.89
CA GLY A 5 23.42 8.85 15.19
C GLY A 5 22.36 7.76 15.36
N VAL A 6 22.76 6.49 15.27
CA VAL A 6 21.86 5.35 15.50
C VAL A 6 21.33 5.33 16.93
N LEU A 7 22.18 5.64 17.92
CA LEU A 7 21.77 5.73 19.32
C LEU A 7 20.71 6.83 19.54
N ILE A 8 20.88 8.00 18.90
CA ILE A 8 19.92 9.10 18.94
C ILE A 8 18.57 8.65 18.36
N VAL A 9 18.58 7.91 17.25
CA VAL A 9 17.34 7.38 16.64
C VAL A 9 16.63 6.40 17.56
N ILE A 10 17.38 5.45 18.14
CA ILE A 10 16.83 4.45 19.08
C ILE A 10 16.19 5.14 20.28
N ILE A 11 16.90 6.07 20.92
CA ILE A 11 16.38 6.79 22.09
C ILE A 11 15.16 7.63 21.70
N GLY A 12 15.22 8.34 20.56
CA GLY A 12 14.10 9.18 20.09
C GLY A 12 12.82 8.38 19.83
N PHE A 13 12.94 7.17 19.29
CA PHE A 13 11.80 6.27 19.09
C PHE A 13 11.30 5.63 20.39
N ILE A 14 12.18 5.29 21.33
CA ILE A 14 11.77 4.82 22.67
C ILE A 14 10.90 5.87 23.37
N VAL A 15 11.29 7.14 23.28
CA VAL A 15 10.56 8.27 23.87
C VAL A 15 9.37 8.72 23.00
N ARG A 16 9.13 8.05 21.84
CA ARG A 16 8.02 8.33 20.90
C ARG A 16 7.98 9.78 20.40
N ILE A 17 9.13 10.41 20.24
CA ILE A 17 9.24 11.73 19.63
C ILE A 17 8.89 11.63 18.14
N ASN A 18 8.40 12.73 17.54
CA ASN A 18 8.12 12.79 16.11
C ASN A 18 9.32 12.25 15.29
N PRO A 19 9.12 11.19 14.49
CA PRO A 19 10.20 10.54 13.75
C PRO A 19 11.01 11.48 12.86
N LEU A 20 10.36 12.48 12.27
CA LEU A 20 11.05 13.46 11.42
C LEU A 20 12.07 14.27 12.24
N LEU A 21 11.69 14.74 13.42
CA LEU A 21 12.60 15.50 14.30
C LEU A 21 13.77 14.63 14.75
N VAL A 22 13.50 13.38 15.13
CA VAL A 22 14.52 12.43 15.58
C VAL A 22 15.55 12.16 14.48
N VAL A 23 15.10 11.87 13.26
CA VAL A 23 15.99 11.58 12.13
C VAL A 23 16.77 12.82 11.71
N THR A 24 16.15 14.01 11.66
CA THR A 24 16.86 15.25 11.35
C THR A 24 17.92 15.57 12.40
N ALA A 25 17.60 15.47 13.69
CA ALA A 25 18.56 15.70 14.77
C ALA A 25 19.72 14.70 14.74
N ALA A 26 19.44 13.42 14.50
CA ALA A 26 20.46 12.38 14.36
C ALA A 26 21.38 12.62 13.15
N GLY A 27 20.82 13.01 12.01
CA GLY A 27 21.57 13.37 10.80
C GLY A 27 22.48 14.58 11.02
N LEU A 28 21.95 15.64 11.63
CA LEU A 28 22.73 16.84 12.00
C LEU A 28 23.86 16.48 12.97
N ALA A 29 23.55 15.76 14.05
CA ALA A 29 24.54 15.34 15.03
C ALA A 29 25.64 14.47 14.40
N THR A 30 25.28 13.55 13.50
CA THR A 30 26.23 12.68 12.80
C THR A 30 27.12 13.48 11.85
N GLY A 31 26.56 14.40 11.07
CA GLY A 31 27.32 15.25 10.16
C GLY A 31 28.30 16.17 10.89
N LEU A 32 27.85 16.79 11.99
CA LEU A 32 28.70 17.64 12.84
C LEU A 32 29.84 16.84 13.50
N LEU A 33 29.55 15.64 14.01
CA LEU A 33 30.58 14.74 14.56
C LEU A 33 31.56 14.24 13.49
N ALA A 34 31.12 14.16 12.23
CA ALA A 34 31.97 13.86 11.08
C ALA A 34 32.77 15.07 10.58
N HIS A 35 32.72 16.21 11.29
CA HIS A 35 33.43 17.45 10.96
C HIS A 35 33.05 18.03 9.59
N GLN A 36 31.83 17.73 9.12
CA GLN A 36 31.28 18.34 7.92
C GLN A 36 30.79 19.75 8.21
N SER A 37 30.87 20.64 7.20
CA SER A 37 30.29 21.97 7.34
C SER A 37 28.76 21.87 7.34
N LEU A 38 28.09 22.86 7.94
CA LEU A 38 26.63 22.92 7.91
C LEU A 38 26.08 22.95 6.48
N TYR A 39 26.83 23.57 5.56
CA TYR A 39 26.49 23.59 4.14
C TYR A 39 26.48 22.18 3.54
N ASP A 40 27.55 21.39 3.75
CA ASP A 40 27.65 20.03 3.20
C ASP A 40 26.55 19.10 3.74
N ILE A 41 26.17 19.28 5.02
CA ILE A 41 25.09 18.52 5.63
C ILE A 41 23.76 18.86 4.94
N ILE A 42 23.46 20.14 4.74
CA ILE A 42 22.24 20.60 4.05
C ILE A 42 22.24 20.12 2.59
N GLU A 43 23.39 20.17 1.90
CA GLU A 43 23.53 19.68 0.53
C GLU A 43 23.28 18.16 0.44
N GLN A 44 23.78 17.38 1.39
CA GLN A 44 23.51 15.94 1.46
C GLN A 44 22.04 15.63 1.71
N PHE A 45 21.36 16.39 2.58
CA PHE A 45 19.91 16.27 2.73
C PHE A 45 19.20 16.56 1.40
N GLY A 46 19.54 17.66 0.72
CA GLY A 46 18.97 18.01 -0.58
C GLY A 46 19.20 16.93 -1.66
N THR A 47 20.41 16.40 -1.73
CA THR A 47 20.76 15.29 -2.63
C THR A 47 19.96 14.04 -2.29
N ALA A 48 19.87 13.66 -1.01
CA ALA A 48 19.10 12.51 -0.58
C ALA A 48 17.60 12.63 -0.92
N PHE A 49 17.02 13.83 -0.76
CA PHE A 49 15.63 14.10 -1.14
C PHE A 49 15.39 14.04 -2.65
N THR A 50 16.30 14.59 -3.45
CA THR A 50 16.18 14.58 -4.92
C THR A 50 16.41 13.19 -5.52
N THR A 51 17.39 12.43 -5.01
CA THR A 51 17.62 11.04 -5.40
C THR A 51 16.44 10.15 -5.02
N ASN A 52 15.85 10.35 -3.83
CA ASN A 52 14.70 9.59 -3.37
C ASN A 52 13.35 10.28 -3.67
N ARG A 53 13.29 11.13 -4.70
CA ARG A 53 12.07 11.87 -5.07
C ARG A 53 10.86 10.96 -5.30
N TYR A 54 11.09 9.72 -5.76
CA TYR A 54 10.02 8.73 -5.93
C TYR A 54 9.27 8.45 -4.62
N MET A 55 9.94 8.51 -3.46
CA MET A 55 9.30 8.34 -2.15
C MET A 55 8.32 9.48 -1.84
N ALA A 56 8.47 10.66 -2.46
CA ALA A 56 7.56 11.79 -2.29
C ALA A 56 6.38 11.79 -3.28
N VAL A 57 6.34 10.84 -4.23
CA VAL A 57 5.29 10.78 -5.27
C VAL A 57 3.89 10.64 -4.66
N PHE A 58 3.75 9.95 -3.52
CA PHE A 58 2.44 9.82 -2.84
C PHE A 58 1.83 11.18 -2.49
N ILE A 59 2.64 12.21 -2.23
CA ILE A 59 2.15 13.57 -1.94
C ILE A 59 1.42 14.14 -3.16
N ALA A 60 1.88 13.85 -4.38
CA ALA A 60 1.20 14.22 -5.60
C ALA A 60 0.01 13.30 -5.92
N THR A 61 0.12 12.01 -5.60
CA THR A 61 -0.95 11.03 -5.81
C THR A 61 -2.18 11.31 -4.94
N LEU A 62 -2.02 11.75 -3.69
CA LEU A 62 -3.14 12.00 -2.78
C LEU A 62 -4.13 13.06 -3.30
N PRO A 63 -3.72 14.27 -3.75
CA PRO A 63 -4.60 15.23 -4.41
C PRO A 63 -5.27 14.69 -5.67
N VAL A 64 -4.53 13.91 -6.48
CA VAL A 64 -5.08 13.29 -7.69
C VAL A 64 -6.21 12.33 -7.33
N ILE A 65 -6.00 11.46 -6.33
CA ILE A 65 -7.04 10.56 -5.81
C ILE A 65 -8.23 11.37 -5.29
N GLY A 66 -7.98 12.41 -4.48
CA GLY A 66 -9.05 13.25 -3.93
C GLY A 66 -9.89 13.95 -5.00
N ILE A 67 -9.28 14.38 -6.10
CA ILE A 67 -10.00 14.93 -7.27
C ILE A 67 -10.85 13.83 -7.91
N LEU A 68 -10.27 12.67 -8.20
CA LEU A 68 -10.98 11.56 -8.85
C LEU A 68 -12.17 11.09 -8.00
N GLU A 69 -12.00 10.94 -6.69
CA GLU A 69 -13.07 10.59 -5.76
C GLU A 69 -14.17 11.66 -5.74
N ARG A 70 -13.80 12.95 -5.71
CA ARG A 70 -14.78 14.06 -5.80
C ARG A 70 -15.58 14.04 -7.10
N PHE A 71 -15.00 13.57 -8.20
CA PHE A 71 -15.68 13.40 -9.49
C PHE A 71 -16.42 12.06 -9.62
N GLY A 72 -16.55 11.31 -8.54
CA GLY A 72 -17.39 10.13 -8.48
C GLY A 72 -16.71 8.86 -8.96
N LEU A 73 -15.38 8.78 -8.88
CA LEU A 73 -14.63 7.57 -9.27
C LEU A 73 -15.16 6.34 -8.54
N ARG A 74 -15.52 6.48 -7.26
CA ARG A 74 -16.05 5.39 -6.44
C ARG A 74 -17.42 4.93 -6.95
N GLU A 75 -18.34 5.86 -7.16
CA GLU A 75 -19.69 5.62 -7.65
C GLU A 75 -19.67 4.98 -9.05
N GLN A 76 -18.77 5.45 -9.91
CA GLN A 76 -18.55 4.87 -11.22
C GLN A 76 -18.00 3.44 -11.12
N ALA A 77 -17.01 3.21 -10.24
CA ALA A 77 -16.46 1.89 -10.00
C ALA A 77 -17.53 0.91 -9.47
N GLU A 78 -18.34 1.33 -8.49
CA GLU A 78 -19.47 0.56 -7.96
C GLU A 78 -20.48 0.24 -9.07
N SER A 79 -20.81 1.20 -9.95
CA SER A 79 -21.73 0.98 -11.07
C SER A 79 -21.18 -0.01 -12.11
N VAL A 80 -19.87 0.02 -12.37
CA VAL A 80 -19.19 -0.89 -13.29
C VAL A 80 -19.17 -2.29 -12.70
N VAL A 81 -18.80 -2.43 -11.43
CA VAL A 81 -18.79 -3.71 -10.71
C VAL A 81 -20.19 -4.31 -10.65
N ALA A 82 -21.23 -3.51 -10.36
CA ALA A 82 -22.62 -3.95 -10.32
C ALA A 82 -23.15 -4.46 -11.68
N LYS A 83 -22.57 -3.98 -12.80
CA LYS A 83 -22.94 -4.44 -14.16
C LYS A 83 -22.33 -5.80 -14.50
N ILE A 84 -21.33 -6.28 -13.76
CA ILE A 84 -20.71 -7.59 -13.99
C ILE A 84 -21.60 -8.70 -13.41
N LYS A 85 -22.78 -8.91 -14.03
CA LYS A 85 -23.76 -9.94 -13.63
C LYS A 85 -23.31 -11.38 -13.90
N ALA A 86 -22.20 -11.58 -14.61
CA ALA A 86 -21.66 -12.91 -14.97
C ALA A 86 -20.56 -13.42 -14.04
N ALA A 87 -20.25 -12.66 -12.98
CA ALA A 87 -19.22 -12.98 -12.03
C ALA A 87 -19.72 -14.01 -11.01
N THR A 88 -19.26 -15.26 -11.12
CA THR A 88 -19.34 -16.21 -10.01
C THR A 88 -18.11 -16.04 -9.13
N THR A 89 -18.20 -16.45 -7.86
CA THR A 89 -17.05 -16.45 -6.94
C THR A 89 -15.79 -17.05 -7.57
N GLY A 90 -15.91 -18.23 -8.18
CA GLY A 90 -14.77 -18.86 -8.87
C GLY A 90 -14.20 -18.03 -10.02
N ARG A 91 -15.05 -17.41 -10.86
CA ARG A 91 -14.58 -16.56 -11.97
C ARG A 91 -13.85 -15.31 -11.49
N ILE A 92 -14.32 -14.69 -10.39
CA ILE A 92 -13.65 -13.54 -9.78
C ILE A 92 -12.25 -13.93 -9.31
N LEU A 93 -12.16 -15.05 -8.58
CA LEU A 93 -10.89 -15.55 -8.06
C LEU A 93 -9.92 -15.93 -9.17
N THR A 94 -10.37 -16.64 -10.21
CA THR A 94 -9.53 -16.99 -11.37
C THR A 94 -9.08 -15.76 -12.14
N ALA A 95 -9.95 -14.77 -12.36
CA ALA A 95 -9.58 -13.53 -13.05
C ALA A 95 -8.53 -12.75 -12.24
N TYR A 96 -8.70 -12.67 -10.91
CA TYR A 96 -7.72 -12.05 -10.03
C TYR A 96 -6.36 -12.74 -10.12
N LEU A 97 -6.32 -14.08 -10.07
CA LEU A 97 -5.09 -14.86 -10.24
C LEU A 97 -4.40 -14.56 -11.58
N ILE A 98 -5.13 -14.62 -12.70
CA ILE A 98 -4.56 -14.40 -14.03
C ILE A 98 -3.97 -12.99 -14.17
N ILE A 99 -4.68 -11.97 -13.68
CA ILE A 99 -4.19 -10.58 -13.71
C ILE A 99 -2.90 -10.45 -12.90
N ARG A 100 -2.85 -11.06 -11.73
CA ARG A 100 -1.71 -11.03 -10.82
C ARG A 100 -0.49 -11.74 -11.42
N GLU A 101 -0.67 -12.94 -11.96
CA GLU A 101 0.40 -13.68 -12.64
C GLU A 101 0.91 -12.94 -13.88
N ALA A 102 0.02 -12.34 -14.68
CA ALA A 102 0.42 -11.53 -15.83
C ALA A 102 1.21 -10.27 -15.42
N ALA A 103 0.79 -9.59 -14.35
CA ALA A 103 1.51 -8.45 -13.80
C ALA A 103 2.89 -8.86 -13.26
N ALA A 104 2.97 -9.95 -12.51
CA ALA A 104 4.22 -10.51 -12.02
C ALA A 104 5.18 -10.90 -13.17
N ALA A 105 4.65 -11.53 -14.23
CA ALA A 105 5.41 -11.85 -15.43
C ALA A 105 5.96 -10.61 -16.15
N ALA A 106 5.25 -9.48 -16.08
CA ALA A 106 5.69 -8.18 -16.58
C ALA A 106 6.63 -7.43 -15.62
N GLY A 107 7.04 -8.05 -14.49
CA GLY A 107 7.94 -7.45 -13.49
C GLY A 107 7.24 -6.60 -12.43
N LEU A 108 5.91 -6.52 -12.44
CA LEU A 108 5.08 -5.76 -11.50
C LEU A 108 4.61 -6.66 -10.34
N THR A 109 5.56 -7.20 -9.58
CA THR A 109 5.30 -8.14 -8.47
C THR A 109 4.64 -7.49 -7.24
N SER A 110 4.60 -6.15 -7.20
CA SER A 110 3.95 -5.39 -6.13
C SER A 110 2.47 -5.09 -6.39
N ILE A 111 1.91 -5.53 -7.53
CA ILE A 111 0.48 -5.36 -7.83
C ILE A 111 -0.30 -6.47 -7.12
N GLY A 112 -1.07 -6.08 -6.11
CA GLY A 112 -1.89 -6.99 -5.32
C GLY A 112 -1.45 -7.02 -3.86
N GLY A 113 -1.93 -8.02 -3.11
CA GLY A 113 -1.63 -8.18 -1.70
C GLY A 113 -2.87 -8.23 -0.82
N HIS A 114 -2.78 -9.04 0.23
CA HIS A 114 -3.88 -9.31 1.16
C HIS A 114 -4.55 -8.05 1.73
N ALA A 115 -3.76 -7.04 2.11
CA ALA A 115 -4.26 -5.81 2.70
C ALA A 115 -4.76 -4.79 1.65
N GLN A 116 -4.19 -4.81 0.44
CA GLN A 116 -4.42 -3.78 -0.57
C GLN A 116 -5.55 -4.15 -1.53
N MET A 117 -5.74 -5.45 -1.80
CA MET A 117 -6.66 -5.93 -2.82
C MET A 117 -7.65 -6.97 -2.29
N VAL A 118 -7.15 -7.99 -1.56
CA VAL A 118 -8.01 -9.12 -1.15
C VAL A 118 -9.12 -8.69 -0.19
N ARG A 119 -8.75 -8.07 0.94
CA ARG A 119 -9.71 -7.64 1.97
C ARG A 119 -10.71 -6.58 1.50
N PRO A 120 -10.28 -5.47 0.88
CA PRO A 120 -11.21 -4.39 0.54
C PRO A 120 -12.02 -4.65 -0.74
N LEU A 121 -11.56 -5.54 -1.64
CA LEU A 121 -12.15 -5.68 -2.97
C LEU A 121 -12.46 -7.12 -3.36
N VAL A 122 -11.46 -8.02 -3.44
CA VAL A 122 -11.65 -9.36 -4.01
C VAL A 122 -12.62 -10.20 -3.17
N ALA A 123 -12.43 -10.23 -1.84
CA ALA A 123 -13.30 -10.96 -0.92
C ALA A 123 -14.75 -10.44 -0.93
N PRO A 124 -15.04 -9.13 -0.76
CA PRO A 124 -16.42 -8.65 -0.83
C PRO A 124 -17.07 -8.83 -2.21
N MET A 125 -16.31 -8.75 -3.31
CA MET A 125 -16.82 -9.07 -4.65
C MET A 125 -17.17 -10.55 -4.80
N ALA A 126 -16.30 -11.44 -4.30
CA ALA A 126 -16.50 -12.88 -4.31
C ALA A 126 -17.68 -13.33 -3.45
N GLU A 127 -17.86 -12.72 -2.27
CA GLU A 127 -19.03 -12.90 -1.40
C GLU A 127 -20.29 -12.38 -2.07
N GLY A 128 -20.27 -11.13 -2.58
CA GLY A 128 -21.41 -10.51 -3.25
C GLY A 128 -21.88 -11.29 -4.48
N ALA A 129 -20.96 -11.90 -5.22
CA ALA A 129 -21.29 -12.80 -6.34
C ALA A 129 -22.02 -14.07 -5.89
N ALA A 130 -21.62 -14.66 -4.76
CA ALA A 130 -22.31 -15.82 -4.20
C ALA A 130 -23.67 -15.41 -3.61
N GLU A 131 -23.75 -14.28 -2.91
CA GLU A 131 -25.01 -13.77 -2.36
C GLU A 131 -26.03 -13.43 -3.46
N ALA A 132 -25.58 -12.85 -4.57
CA ALA A 132 -26.44 -12.51 -5.70
C ALA A 132 -27.08 -13.76 -6.35
N LYS A 133 -26.41 -14.92 -6.29
CA LYS A 133 -26.90 -16.17 -6.90
C LYS A 133 -27.68 -17.06 -5.93
N TYR A 134 -27.24 -17.13 -4.67
CA TYR A 134 -27.76 -18.08 -3.67
C TYR A 134 -28.53 -17.40 -2.53
N GLY A 135 -28.63 -16.06 -2.53
CA GLY A 135 -29.23 -15.30 -1.44
C GLY A 135 -28.31 -15.21 -0.23
N LYS A 136 -28.89 -15.06 0.97
CA LYS A 136 -28.11 -14.87 2.19
C LYS A 136 -27.28 -16.13 2.50
N LEU A 137 -25.96 -16.00 2.50
CA LEU A 137 -25.04 -17.12 2.72
C LEU A 137 -24.88 -17.42 4.22
N PRO A 138 -24.78 -18.71 4.61
CA PRO A 138 -24.31 -19.10 5.94
C PRO A 138 -22.88 -18.63 6.21
N ASP A 139 -22.56 -18.33 7.46
CA ASP A 139 -21.25 -17.76 7.83
C ASP A 139 -20.07 -18.66 7.45
N HIS A 140 -20.20 -19.98 7.57
CA HIS A 140 -19.13 -20.91 7.17
C HIS A 140 -18.77 -20.80 5.68
N VAL A 141 -19.77 -20.60 4.81
CA VAL A 141 -19.54 -20.43 3.36
C VAL A 141 -18.85 -19.09 3.10
N ARG A 142 -19.23 -18.05 3.84
CA ARG A 142 -18.60 -16.73 3.73
C ARG A 142 -17.12 -16.79 4.12
N ASP A 143 -16.80 -17.50 5.19
CA ASP A 143 -15.43 -17.69 5.65
C ASP A 143 -14.62 -18.57 4.68
N ASP A 144 -15.22 -19.60 4.08
CA ASP A 144 -14.59 -20.36 3.01
C ASP A 144 -14.26 -19.47 1.81
N ILE A 145 -15.18 -18.61 1.38
CA ILE A 145 -14.94 -17.66 0.28
C ILE A 145 -13.78 -16.72 0.60
N ARG A 146 -13.71 -16.20 1.83
CA ARG A 146 -12.59 -15.36 2.29
C ARG A 146 -11.27 -16.12 2.30
N ALA A 147 -11.29 -17.36 2.79
CA ALA A 147 -10.11 -18.22 2.82
C ALA A 147 -9.58 -18.51 1.42
N HIS A 148 -10.46 -18.84 0.46
CA HIS A 148 -10.07 -19.03 -0.93
C HIS A 148 -9.61 -17.71 -1.58
N SER A 149 -10.21 -16.57 -1.24
CA SER A 149 -9.75 -15.25 -1.72
C SER A 149 -8.33 -14.93 -1.24
N ALA A 150 -8.02 -15.26 0.02
CA ALA A 150 -6.67 -15.13 0.58
C ALA A 150 -5.68 -16.10 -0.08
N ALA A 151 -6.09 -17.35 -0.28
CA ALA A 151 -5.25 -18.38 -0.89
C ALA A 151 -4.78 -18.01 -2.30
N VAL A 152 -5.66 -17.39 -3.10
CA VAL A 152 -5.34 -16.96 -4.47
C VAL A 152 -4.23 -15.89 -4.52
N ASP A 153 -4.10 -15.08 -3.48
CA ASP A 153 -3.05 -14.06 -3.37
C ASP A 153 -1.72 -14.62 -2.84
N ASN A 154 -1.71 -15.85 -2.34
CA ASN A 154 -0.53 -16.51 -1.77
C ASN A 154 0.16 -17.51 -2.72
N ILE A 155 -0.35 -17.64 -3.95
CA ILE A 155 0.29 -18.41 -5.04
C ILE A 155 1.42 -17.59 -5.64
#